data_AF-A0A918URR2-F1
#
_entry.id   AF-A0A918URR2-F1
#
_cell.length_a   1.000
_cell.length_b   1.000
_cell.length_c   1.000
_cell.angle_alpha   90.00
_cell.angle_beta   90.00
_cell.angle_gamma   90.00
#
_symmetry.space_group_name_H-M   'P 1'
#
loop_
_entity.id
_entity.type
_entity.pdbx_description
1 polymer ?
#
loop_
_entity_poly.entity_id
_entity_poly.type
_entity_poly.pdbx_seq_one_letter_code
_entity_poly.pdbx_strand_id
1 'polypeptide(L)'
;MIFTLSLLSCKGEDEGTSLDSSAKDWEETKSKEGNNYSYQVVSQSWTGYGTSTTLKVVDGQVSEREYTAYQIEEGGDRVILSEYSESMDSLGSHDEGAGIYTIDELYDQCEGEYLSVDAAKNTIYFSTFKNGLLQTCGYVPSNCMDDCFVGFKISLIAFEE
;
A
#
# COMPACT_ATOMS: atom_id res chain seq x y z
N MET A 1 -47.59 27.95 -21.36
CA MET A 1 -46.46 28.11 -20.43
C MET A 1 -45.96 26.70 -20.13
N ILE A 2 -44.93 26.25 -20.85
CA ILE A 2 -44.40 24.90 -20.75
C ILE A 2 -43.55 24.84 -19.48
N PHE A 3 -43.98 24.07 -18.49
CA PHE A 3 -43.17 23.74 -17.33
C PHE A 3 -42.11 22.74 -17.79
N THR A 4 -40.89 23.24 -18.04
CA THR A 4 -39.70 22.42 -18.23
C THR A 4 -39.42 21.67 -16.94
N LEU A 5 -39.65 20.37 -16.97
CA LEU A 5 -39.23 19.41 -15.96
C LEU A 5 -37.69 19.33 -16.03
N SER A 6 -37.01 20.04 -15.14
CA SER A 6 -35.56 19.92 -14.97
C SER A 6 -35.26 18.51 -14.49
N LEU A 7 -34.77 17.67 -15.40
CA LEU A 7 -34.14 16.41 -15.06
C LEU A 7 -32.87 16.75 -14.26
N LEU A 8 -32.94 16.61 -12.95
CA LEU A 8 -31.76 16.40 -12.12
C LEU A 8 -31.10 15.13 -12.65
N SER A 9 -30.06 15.31 -13.45
CA SER A 9 -29.19 14.22 -13.88
C SER A 9 -28.50 13.69 -12.63
N CYS A 10 -28.95 12.52 -12.17
CA CYS A 10 -28.21 11.67 -11.25
C CYS A 10 -26.80 11.45 -11.83
N LYS A 11 -25.78 11.70 -11.00
CA LYS A 11 -24.52 10.97 -11.09
C LYS A 11 -24.26 10.40 -9.70
N GLY A 12 -24.82 9.22 -9.47
CA GLY A 12 -24.25 8.33 -8.46
C GLY A 12 -22.97 7.80 -9.09
N GLU A 13 -21.87 8.47 -8.79
CA GLU A 13 -20.54 7.93 -9.04
C GLU A 13 -20.10 7.36 -7.71
N ASP A 14 -19.90 6.04 -7.65
CA ASP A 14 -18.92 5.49 -6.71
C ASP A 14 -17.56 6.05 -7.16
N GLU A 15 -17.28 7.32 -6.81
CA GLU A 15 -15.96 7.91 -7.01
C GLU A 15 -15.05 7.28 -5.96
N GLY A 16 -14.35 6.22 -6.37
CA GLY A 16 -13.20 5.74 -5.60
C GLY A 16 -12.29 6.91 -5.28
N THR A 17 -11.78 6.97 -4.04
CA THR A 17 -10.83 8.01 -3.61
C THR A 17 -9.70 8.10 -4.64
N SER A 18 -9.37 9.31 -5.12
CA SER A 18 -8.23 9.52 -6.01
C SER A 18 -6.91 9.52 -5.22
N LEU A 19 -5.78 9.34 -5.91
CA LEU A 19 -4.46 9.49 -5.30
C LEU A 19 -4.31 10.85 -4.60
N ASP A 20 -4.68 11.95 -5.29
CA ASP A 20 -4.63 13.31 -4.74
C ASP A 20 -5.47 13.49 -3.47
N SER A 21 -6.66 12.89 -3.42
CA SER A 21 -7.52 12.94 -2.23
C SER A 21 -6.88 12.14 -1.09
N SER A 22 -6.38 10.94 -1.40
CA SER A 22 -5.70 10.09 -0.43
C SER A 22 -4.46 10.75 0.15
N ALA A 23 -3.65 11.41 -0.69
CA ALA A 23 -2.47 12.15 -0.26
C ALA A 23 -2.82 13.31 0.68
N LYS A 24 -3.94 14.00 0.45
CA LYS A 24 -4.43 15.04 1.38
C LYS A 24 -4.86 14.45 2.73
N ASP A 25 -5.62 13.36 2.71
CA ASP A 25 -6.02 12.65 3.92
C ASP A 25 -4.80 12.18 4.73
N TRP A 26 -3.74 11.75 4.01
CA TRP A 26 -2.45 11.42 4.61
C TRP A 26 -1.74 12.62 5.22
N GLU A 27 -1.60 13.74 4.52
CA GLU A 27 -0.97 14.95 5.07
C GLU A 27 -1.67 15.46 6.34
N GLU A 28 -3.01 15.45 6.34
CA GLU A 28 -3.80 15.81 7.52
C GLU A 28 -3.55 14.86 8.69
N THR A 29 -3.52 13.55 8.42
CA THR A 29 -3.26 12.53 9.44
C THR A 29 -1.83 12.64 9.96
N LYS A 30 -0.82 12.72 9.08
CA LYS A 30 0.59 12.88 9.41
C LYS A 30 0.84 14.08 10.31
N SER A 31 0.21 15.23 9.99
CA SER A 31 0.30 16.45 10.81
C SER A 31 -0.28 16.26 12.21
N LYS A 32 -1.42 15.55 12.32
CA LYS A 32 -2.08 15.26 13.60
C LYS A 32 -1.28 14.29 14.48
N GLU A 33 -0.69 13.26 13.88
CA GLU A 33 0.03 12.18 14.57
C GLU A 33 1.54 12.47 14.71
N GLY A 34 1.98 13.69 14.35
CA GLY A 34 3.37 14.13 14.52
C GLY A 34 4.39 13.40 13.64
N ASN A 35 3.94 12.81 12.52
CA ASN A 35 4.78 12.02 11.61
C ASN A 35 5.45 10.78 12.26
N ASN A 36 4.78 10.21 13.28
CA ASN A 36 5.15 8.96 13.94
C ASN A 36 4.10 7.89 13.65
N TYR A 37 4.52 6.77 13.09
CA TYR A 37 3.61 5.68 12.72
C TYR A 37 4.37 4.39 12.46
N SER A 38 3.64 3.29 12.39
CA SER A 38 4.11 2.05 11.78
C SER A 38 3.15 1.62 10.69
N TYR A 39 3.66 0.91 9.70
CA TYR A 39 2.83 0.34 8.65
C TYR A 39 3.38 -1.00 8.19
N GLN A 40 2.49 -1.84 7.65
CA GLN A 40 2.84 -3.20 7.24
C GLN A 40 2.55 -3.40 5.75
N VAL A 41 3.56 -3.79 4.99
CA VAL A 41 3.45 -4.21 3.59
C VAL A 41 3.38 -5.72 3.53
N VAL A 42 2.47 -6.26 2.72
CA VAL A 42 2.26 -7.70 2.56
C VAL A 42 2.30 -8.14 1.11
N SER A 43 2.75 -9.36 0.87
CA SER A 43 2.59 -10.07 -0.40
C SER A 43 2.06 -11.47 -0.16
N GLN A 44 1.36 -12.03 -1.14
CA GLN A 44 0.81 -13.38 -1.08
C GLN A 44 0.80 -13.98 -2.48
N SER A 45 1.51 -15.08 -2.65
CA SER A 45 1.44 -15.96 -3.81
C SER A 45 0.23 -16.89 -3.70
N TRP A 46 -0.30 -17.27 -4.86
CA TRP A 46 -1.35 -18.31 -4.96
C TRP A 46 -0.90 -19.66 -4.41
N THR A 47 0.40 -19.94 -4.38
CA THR A 47 0.98 -21.19 -3.82
C THR A 47 0.98 -21.23 -2.29
N GLY A 48 0.53 -20.16 -1.63
CA GLY A 48 0.48 -20.04 -0.17
C GLY A 48 1.71 -19.38 0.44
N TYR A 49 2.81 -19.18 -0.30
CA TYR A 49 3.92 -18.35 0.17
C TYR A 49 3.49 -16.90 0.33
N GLY A 50 3.84 -16.27 1.46
CA GLY A 50 3.55 -14.88 1.73
C GLY A 50 4.65 -14.19 2.51
N THR A 51 4.66 -12.87 2.45
CA THR A 51 5.58 -12.04 3.22
C THR A 51 4.83 -10.94 3.94
N SER A 52 5.43 -10.47 5.04
CA SER A 52 5.04 -9.28 5.76
C SER A 52 6.29 -8.48 6.10
N THR A 53 6.24 -7.16 5.92
CA THR A 53 7.28 -6.24 6.36
C THR A 53 6.63 -5.10 7.11
N THR A 54 6.91 -4.96 8.40
CA THR A 54 6.48 -3.83 9.21
C THR A 54 7.61 -2.82 9.28
N LEU A 55 7.32 -1.56 8.99
CA LEU A 55 8.26 -0.45 9.14
C LEU A 55 7.75 0.51 10.19
N LYS A 56 8.64 0.94 11.09
CA LYS A 56 8.38 2.01 12.06
C LYS A 56 9.04 3.30 11.58
N VAL A 57 8.28 4.39 11.60
CA VAL A 57 8.71 5.73 11.23
C VAL A 57 8.61 6.62 12.46
N VAL A 58 9.73 7.26 12.80
CA VAL A 58 9.86 8.22 13.90
C VAL A 58 10.35 9.54 13.34
N ASP A 59 9.64 10.62 13.63
CA ASP A 59 9.92 11.96 13.11
C ASP A 59 10.16 11.98 11.59
N GLY A 60 9.36 11.21 10.84
CA GLY A 60 9.46 11.11 9.38
C GLY A 60 10.62 10.30 8.83
N GLN A 61 11.35 9.56 9.66
CA GLN A 61 12.43 8.67 9.23
C GLN A 61 12.13 7.23 9.64
N VAL A 62 12.35 6.27 8.73
CA VAL A 62 12.26 4.85 9.10
C VAL A 62 13.33 4.55 10.15
N SER A 63 12.91 4.03 11.31
CA SER A 63 13.79 3.70 12.42
C SER A 63 13.95 2.20 12.63
N GLU A 64 12.96 1.40 12.24
CA GLU A 64 12.94 -0.05 12.41
C GLU A 64 12.24 -0.73 11.23
N ARG A 65 12.68 -1.96 10.93
CA ARG A 65 12.06 -2.85 9.93
C ARG A 65 12.01 -4.27 10.47
N GLU A 66 10.84 -4.88 10.43
CA GLU A 66 10.63 -6.28 10.79
C GLU A 66 10.09 -7.04 9.58
N TYR A 67 10.67 -8.20 9.28
CA TYR A 67 10.27 -9.03 8.15
C TYR A 67 9.89 -10.43 8.60
N THR A 68 8.91 -10.99 7.92
CA THR A 68 8.52 -12.40 8.05
C THR A 68 8.13 -12.97 6.70
N ALA A 69 8.74 -14.10 6.35
CA ALA A 69 8.28 -14.98 5.27
C ALA A 69 7.55 -16.19 5.87
N TYR A 70 6.47 -16.61 5.25
CA TYR A 70 5.70 -17.77 5.70
C TYR A 70 5.12 -18.57 4.53
N GLN A 71 4.81 -19.84 4.80
CA GLN A 71 4.02 -20.71 3.94
C GLN A 71 2.67 -20.96 4.61
N ILE A 72 1.59 -20.85 3.84
CA ILE A 72 0.27 -21.34 4.26
C ILE A 72 0.19 -22.84 3.92
N GLU A 73 -0.03 -23.67 4.93
CA GLU A 73 -0.14 -25.12 4.83
C GLU A 73 -1.58 -25.58 4.57
N GLU A 74 -1.77 -26.87 4.23
CA GLU A 74 -3.10 -27.49 4.22
C GLU A 74 -3.76 -27.36 5.60
N GLY A 75 -4.87 -26.62 5.66
CA GLY A 75 -5.57 -26.28 6.91
C GLY A 75 -5.58 -24.77 7.20
N GLY A 76 -4.75 -23.98 6.52
CA GLY A 76 -4.73 -22.52 6.62
C GLY A 76 -3.75 -21.97 7.67
N ASP A 77 -3.01 -22.85 8.36
CA ASP A 77 -1.98 -22.45 9.31
C ASP A 77 -0.76 -21.84 8.60
N ARG A 78 -0.11 -20.88 9.25
CA ARG A 78 1.12 -20.25 8.76
C ARG A 78 2.34 -20.90 9.40
N VAL A 79 3.26 -21.37 8.57
CA VAL A 79 4.59 -21.82 8.98
C VAL A 79 5.60 -20.74 8.62
N ILE A 80 6.29 -20.20 9.63
CA ILE A 80 7.35 -19.20 9.42
C ILE A 80 8.55 -19.87 8.78
N LEU A 81 9.02 -19.31 7.67
CA LEU A 81 10.17 -19.81 6.91
C LEU A 81 11.44 -19.02 7.25
N SER A 82 11.30 -17.70 7.43
CA SER A 82 12.40 -16.81 7.81
C SER A 82 11.85 -15.53 8.42
N GLU A 83 12.62 -14.93 9.31
CA GLU A 83 12.32 -13.65 9.93
C GLU A 83 13.62 -12.92 10.25
N TYR A 84 13.56 -11.59 10.26
CA TYR A 84 14.63 -10.75 10.78
C TYR A 84 14.04 -9.44 11.30
N SER A 85 14.83 -8.73 12.11
CA SER A 85 14.56 -7.36 12.51
C SER A 85 15.79 -6.49 12.29
N GLU A 86 15.53 -5.23 11.97
CA GLU A 86 16.53 -4.20 11.80
C GLU A 86 16.15 -2.99 12.64
N SER A 87 17.15 -2.42 13.31
CA SER A 87 17.07 -1.11 13.95
C SER A 87 17.90 -0.12 13.14
N MET A 88 17.96 1.15 13.58
CA MET A 88 18.75 2.18 12.92
C MET A 88 20.21 1.77 12.60
N ASP A 89 20.84 0.97 13.44
CA ASP A 89 22.24 0.55 13.26
C ASP A 89 22.42 -0.54 12.17
N SER A 90 21.36 -1.27 11.84
CA SER A 90 21.36 -2.39 10.88
C SER A 90 20.33 -2.22 9.76
N LEU A 91 19.75 -1.02 9.63
CA LEU A 91 18.68 -0.74 8.68
C LEU A 91 19.21 -0.95 7.25
N GLY A 92 18.53 -1.82 6.50
CA GLY A 92 18.91 -2.17 5.12
C GLY A 92 20.05 -3.17 5.02
N SER A 93 20.30 -3.96 6.07
CA SER A 93 21.28 -5.05 6.04
C SER A 93 20.77 -6.31 5.35
N HIS A 94 19.46 -6.43 5.14
CA HIS A 94 18.81 -7.54 4.42
C HIS A 94 18.15 -7.07 3.12
N ASP A 95 18.22 -7.90 2.08
CA ASP A 95 17.65 -7.59 0.76
C ASP A 95 16.16 -7.93 0.68
N GLU A 96 15.70 -8.92 1.45
CA GLU A 96 14.31 -9.36 1.46
C GLU A 96 13.35 -8.32 2.06
N GLY A 97 12.05 -8.52 1.83
CA GLY A 97 11.00 -7.66 2.38
C GLY A 97 10.78 -6.36 1.61
N ALA A 98 9.91 -5.51 2.15
CA ALA A 98 9.68 -4.19 1.59
C ALA A 98 10.91 -3.30 1.77
N GLY A 99 11.12 -2.41 0.80
CA GLY A 99 12.15 -1.37 0.87
C GLY A 99 11.89 -0.40 2.03
N ILE A 100 12.95 0.31 2.43
CA ILE A 100 12.94 1.28 3.53
C ILE A 100 12.39 2.59 2.99
N TYR A 101 11.07 2.68 2.98
CA TYR A 101 10.33 3.85 2.53
C TYR A 101 9.45 4.38 3.66
N THR A 102 9.10 5.65 3.58
CA THR A 102 8.01 6.27 4.32
C THR A 102 6.73 6.18 3.50
N ILE A 103 5.56 6.44 4.09
CA ILE A 103 4.32 6.52 3.31
C ILE A 103 4.38 7.68 2.30
N ASP A 104 5.08 8.79 2.61
CA ASP A 104 5.34 9.88 1.66
C ASP A 104 6.04 9.35 0.40
N GLU A 105 7.12 8.60 0.56
CA GLU A 105 7.86 8.00 -0.56
C GLU A 105 7.02 6.94 -1.31
N LEU A 106 6.11 6.24 -0.62
CA LEU A 106 5.17 5.33 -1.28
C LEU A 106 4.13 6.08 -2.14
N TYR A 107 3.69 7.28 -1.73
CA TYR A 107 2.86 8.15 -2.59
C TYR A 107 3.64 8.61 -3.83
N ASP A 108 4.90 9.03 -3.66
CA ASP A 108 5.76 9.44 -4.77
C ASP A 108 5.97 8.31 -5.79
N GLN A 109 6.27 7.09 -5.32
CA GLN A 109 6.39 5.91 -6.18
C GLN A 109 5.06 5.57 -6.86
N CYS A 110 3.95 5.69 -6.13
CA CYS A 110 2.63 5.44 -6.69
C CYS A 110 2.35 6.36 -7.88
N GLU A 111 2.56 7.66 -7.72
CA GLU A 111 2.35 8.65 -8.78
C GLU A 111 3.36 8.47 -9.93
N GLY A 112 4.64 8.41 -9.60
CA GLY A 112 5.74 8.51 -10.55
C GLY A 112 6.03 7.21 -11.30
N GLU A 113 5.81 6.06 -10.67
CA GLU A 113 6.28 4.76 -11.19
C GLU A 113 5.13 3.79 -11.48
N TYR A 114 4.18 3.65 -10.56
CA TYR A 114 3.17 2.58 -10.65
C TYR A 114 1.93 2.98 -11.44
N LEU A 115 1.41 4.20 -11.24
CA LEU A 115 0.23 4.69 -11.96
C LEU A 115 0.58 5.38 -13.28
N SER A 116 1.87 5.64 -13.54
CA SER A 116 2.36 6.29 -14.76
C SER A 116 2.60 5.33 -15.93
N VAL A 117 2.42 4.02 -15.71
CA VAL A 117 2.66 3.00 -16.74
C VAL A 117 1.62 3.02 -17.87
N ASP A 118 1.99 2.45 -19.01
CA ASP A 118 1.10 2.31 -20.16
C ASP A 118 -0.10 1.41 -19.84
N ALA A 119 -1.27 2.02 -19.63
CA ALA A 119 -2.52 1.33 -19.31
C ALA A 119 -3.02 0.39 -20.43
N ALA A 120 -2.50 0.49 -21.65
CA ALA A 120 -2.81 -0.46 -22.71
C ALA A 120 -2.05 -1.79 -22.57
N LYS A 121 -0.99 -1.81 -21.75
CA LYS A 121 -0.14 -2.99 -21.51
C LYS A 121 -0.16 -3.48 -20.06
N ASN A 122 -0.87 -2.76 -19.19
CA ASN A 122 -0.87 -3.01 -17.76
C ASN A 122 -2.27 -2.77 -17.20
N THR A 123 -2.70 -3.64 -16.31
CA THR A 123 -3.87 -3.40 -15.46
C THR A 123 -3.39 -2.66 -14.22
N ILE A 124 -3.85 -1.42 -14.03
CA ILE A 124 -3.45 -0.55 -12.92
C ILE A 124 -4.39 -0.76 -11.73
N TYR A 125 -3.82 -0.80 -10.53
CA TYR A 125 -4.53 -0.98 -9.26
C TYR A 125 -4.22 0.18 -8.32
N PHE A 126 -5.28 0.81 -7.83
CA PHE A 126 -5.22 1.80 -6.75
C PHE A 126 -6.37 1.54 -5.79
N SER A 127 -6.08 1.52 -4.49
CA SER A 127 -7.11 1.48 -3.45
C SER A 127 -6.67 2.19 -2.20
N THR A 128 -7.66 2.63 -1.43
CA THR A 128 -7.49 3.24 -0.11
C THR A 128 -8.17 2.39 0.96
N PHE A 129 -7.76 2.59 2.20
CA PHE A 129 -8.52 2.19 3.36
C PHE A 129 -9.80 3.05 3.49
N LYS A 130 -10.73 2.64 4.35
CA LYS A 130 -11.99 3.37 4.57
C LYS A 130 -11.79 4.81 5.08
N ASN A 131 -10.65 5.10 5.69
CA ASN A 131 -10.25 6.42 6.16
C ASN A 131 -9.50 7.23 5.09
N GLY A 132 -9.48 6.78 3.83
CA GLY A 132 -8.87 7.51 2.71
C GLY A 132 -7.37 7.28 2.53
N LEU A 133 -6.68 6.66 3.49
CA LEU A 133 -5.23 6.41 3.41
C LEU A 133 -4.88 5.35 2.37
N LEU A 134 -3.70 5.48 1.77
CA LEU A 134 -3.17 4.57 0.75
C LEU A 134 -3.16 3.11 1.24
N GLN A 135 -3.71 2.20 0.44
CA GLN A 135 -3.73 0.77 0.73
C GLN A 135 -2.99 -0.02 -0.35
N THR A 136 -3.37 0.12 -1.61
CA THR A 136 -2.74 -0.61 -2.71
C THR A 136 -2.36 0.37 -3.80
N CYS A 137 -1.13 0.26 -4.31
CA CYS A 137 -0.74 0.92 -5.53
C CYS A 137 0.21 0.04 -6.32
N GLY A 138 -0.09 -0.15 -7.61
CA GLY A 138 0.69 -1.04 -8.46
C GLY A 138 -0.01 -1.35 -9.77
N TYR A 139 0.57 -2.27 -10.51
CA TYR A 139 0.01 -2.76 -11.76
C TYR A 139 0.38 -4.22 -12.00
N VAL A 140 -0.34 -4.85 -12.93
CA VAL A 140 -0.01 -6.18 -13.47
C VAL A 140 0.16 -6.06 -14.97
N PRO A 141 1.32 -6.44 -15.55
CA PRO A 141 1.50 -6.50 -17.00
C PRO A 141 0.49 -7.46 -17.66
N SER A 142 -0.11 -7.06 -18.78
CA SER A 142 -1.16 -7.86 -19.45
C SER A 142 -0.69 -9.23 -19.94
N ASN A 143 0.62 -9.45 -20.06
CA ASN A 143 1.24 -10.72 -20.45
C ASN A 143 1.83 -11.50 -19.26
N CYS A 144 1.49 -11.13 -18.03
CA CYS A 144 1.82 -11.88 -16.83
C CYS A 144 0.92 -13.12 -16.68
N MET A 145 1.47 -14.21 -16.14
CA MET A 145 0.71 -15.38 -15.73
C MET A 145 0.32 -15.30 -14.26
N ASP A 146 1.23 -15.71 -13.36
CA ASP A 146 1.01 -15.75 -11.92
C ASP A 146 2.04 -14.86 -11.21
N ASP A 147 1.64 -14.26 -10.08
CA ASP A 147 2.51 -13.52 -9.14
C ASP A 147 3.33 -12.35 -9.72
N CYS A 148 2.81 -11.61 -10.72
CA CYS A 148 3.52 -10.43 -11.28
C CYS A 148 2.89 -9.07 -10.91
N PHE A 149 2.23 -8.97 -9.76
CA PHE A 149 1.88 -7.65 -9.24
C PHE A 149 3.16 -6.85 -8.92
N VAL A 150 3.30 -5.69 -9.54
CA VAL A 150 4.40 -4.75 -9.31
C VAL A 150 3.85 -3.56 -8.57
N GLY A 151 4.34 -3.34 -7.35
CA GLY A 151 3.88 -2.29 -6.45
C GLY A 151 3.86 -2.78 -5.02
N PHE A 152 2.97 -2.22 -4.21
CA PHE A 152 2.83 -2.58 -2.80
C PHE A 152 1.38 -2.69 -2.37
N LYS A 153 1.17 -3.42 -1.27
CA LYS A 153 -0.09 -3.51 -0.55
C LYS A 153 0.18 -3.32 0.95
N ILE A 154 -0.32 -2.22 1.49
CA ILE A 154 -0.33 -1.94 2.92
C ILE A 154 -1.54 -2.69 3.53
N SER A 155 -1.28 -3.52 4.53
CA SER A 155 -2.33 -4.23 5.28
C SER A 155 -2.83 -3.43 6.47
N LEU A 156 -1.97 -2.60 7.06
CA LEU A 156 -2.23 -1.84 8.27
C LEU A 156 -1.35 -0.59 8.33
N ILE A 157 -1.92 0.50 8.86
CA ILE A 157 -1.20 1.69 9.33
C ILE A 157 -1.64 1.89 10.78
N ALA A 158 -0.69 2.05 11.69
CA ALA A 158 -0.92 2.27 13.11
C ALA A 158 -0.18 3.52 13.57
N PHE A 159 -0.85 4.36 14.35
CA PHE A 159 -0.30 5.58 14.92
C PHE A 159 -0.08 5.34 16.42
N GLU A 160 1.04 5.83 16.95
CA GLU A 160 1.31 5.75 18.39
C GLU A 160 0.57 6.91 19.10
N GLU A 161 -0.12 6.61 20.21
CA GLU A 161 -0.84 7.60 21.04
C GLU A 161 0.11 8.42 21.94
#